data_AF-A0A1T2KU46-F1
#
_entry.id   AF-A0A1T2KU46-F1
#
_cell.length_a   1.000
_cell.length_b   1.000
_cell.length_c   1.000
_cell.angle_alpha   90.00
_cell.angle_beta   90.00
_cell.angle_gamma   90.00
#
_symmetry.space_group_name_H-M   'P 1'
#
loop_
_entity.id
_entity.type
_entity.pdbx_description
1 polymer ?
#
loop_
_entity_poly.entity_id
_entity_poly.type
_entity_poly.pdbx_seq_one_letter_code
_entity_poly.pdbx_strand_id
1 'polypeptide(L)'
;MSNISNEQSAEAFFGEVVSTYTRAQAIEDGVLIDAGSMASEAGFKWPVALTSAVWADCVAWTEDDSQQQVHQDQSGRLWDVLYMASHAIRTSQDSGDRLLFQLYRVARDGHSTEAVLDTLKLIIGPGDAGEPVITILLPHED
;
A
#
# COMPACT_ATOMS: atom_id res chain seq x y z
N MET A 1 4.93 -1.36 -34.30
CA MET A 1 3.98 -0.41 -34.94
C MET A 1 2.70 -0.55 -34.15
N SER A 2 2.23 0.35 -33.29
CA SER A 2 2.15 1.82 -33.36
C SER A 2 1.83 2.36 -31.96
N ASN A 3 2.76 3.09 -31.33
CA ASN A 3 2.49 3.96 -30.16
C ASN A 3 2.74 5.45 -30.46
N ILE A 4 3.37 5.76 -31.60
CA ILE A 4 3.80 7.12 -31.97
C ILE A 4 2.60 8.06 -32.17
N SER A 5 1.43 7.54 -32.56
CA SER A 5 0.25 8.37 -32.82
C SER A 5 -0.42 8.91 -31.55
N ASN A 6 -0.26 8.23 -30.41
CA ASN A 6 -0.95 8.62 -29.17
C ASN A 6 -0.15 9.66 -28.37
N GLU A 7 1.18 9.49 -28.31
CA GLU A 7 2.09 10.44 -27.66
C GLU A 7 2.10 11.80 -28.38
N GLN A 8 2.20 11.81 -29.72
CA GLN A 8 2.16 13.06 -30.51
C GLN A 8 0.83 13.83 -30.38
N SER A 9 -0.28 13.12 -30.18
CA SER A 9 -1.60 13.74 -29.99
C SER A 9 -1.76 14.37 -28.60
N ALA A 10 -1.15 13.78 -27.57
CA ALA A 10 -1.19 14.30 -26.21
C ALA A 10 -0.24 15.50 -26.05
N GLU A 11 0.97 15.43 -26.60
CA GLU A 11 1.94 16.53 -26.58
C GLU A 11 1.43 17.79 -27.30
N ALA A 12 0.72 17.62 -28.43
CA ALA A 12 0.13 18.74 -29.15
C ALA A 12 -0.98 19.45 -28.35
N PHE A 13 -1.60 18.77 -27.38
CA PHE A 13 -2.74 19.27 -26.62
C PHE A 13 -2.37 19.74 -25.20
N PHE A 14 -1.44 19.04 -24.54
CA PHE A 14 -1.02 19.28 -23.15
C PHE A 14 0.40 19.84 -23.02
N GLY A 15 1.20 19.85 -24.10
CA GLY A 15 2.62 20.23 -24.07
C GLY A 15 3.55 19.06 -23.70
N GLU A 16 4.85 19.35 -23.63
CA GLU A 16 5.88 18.40 -23.19
C GLU A 16 5.69 18.06 -21.70
N VAL A 17 5.82 16.78 -21.34
CA VAL A 17 5.77 16.34 -19.94
C VAL A 17 6.91 17.00 -19.17
N VAL A 18 6.58 17.83 -18.19
CA VAL A 18 7.58 18.63 -17.44
C VAL A 18 8.34 17.77 -16.42
N SER A 19 7.68 16.78 -15.83
CA SER A 19 8.30 15.79 -14.93
C SER A 19 7.36 14.61 -14.68
N THR A 20 7.89 13.39 -14.70
CA THR A 20 7.17 12.18 -14.25
C THR A 20 7.70 11.79 -12.88
N TYR A 21 6.81 11.67 -11.89
CA TYR A 21 7.15 11.13 -10.57
C TYR A 21 6.93 9.61 -10.58
N THR A 22 8.01 8.85 -10.44
CA THR A 22 7.98 7.39 -10.56
C THR A 22 7.66 6.72 -9.24
N ARG A 23 7.17 5.48 -9.31
CA ARG A 23 6.97 4.63 -8.14
C ARG A 23 8.29 4.35 -7.42
N ALA A 24 9.37 4.12 -8.16
CA ALA A 24 10.70 3.96 -7.57
C ALA A 24 11.13 5.19 -6.76
N GLN A 25 10.87 6.40 -7.28
CA GLN A 25 11.10 7.65 -6.54
C GLN A 25 10.22 7.74 -5.30
N ALA A 26 8.93 7.39 -5.41
CA ALA A 26 8.04 7.37 -4.25
C ALA A 26 8.52 6.42 -3.13
N ILE A 27 9.16 5.30 -3.49
CA ILE A 27 9.78 4.38 -2.53
C ILE A 27 11.07 4.98 -1.94
N GLU A 28 11.92 5.57 -2.77
CA GLU A 28 13.17 6.22 -2.33
C GLU A 28 12.90 7.38 -1.36
N ASP A 29 11.86 8.17 -1.63
CA ASP A 29 11.43 9.30 -0.80
C ASP A 29 10.65 8.86 0.46
N GLY A 30 10.32 7.57 0.58
CA GLY A 30 9.57 7.02 1.71
C GLY A 30 8.07 7.36 1.70
N VAL A 31 7.54 7.88 0.59
CA VAL A 31 6.08 8.07 0.38
C VAL A 31 5.38 6.72 0.27
N LEU A 32 6.03 5.77 -0.40
CA LEU A 32 5.66 4.36 -0.44
C LEU A 32 6.71 3.53 0.29
N ILE A 33 6.27 2.48 0.96
CA ILE A 33 7.12 1.56 1.69
C ILE A 33 6.89 0.15 1.15
N ASP A 34 7.94 -0.45 0.61
CA ASP A 34 7.90 -1.80 0.05
C ASP A 34 7.61 -2.83 1.15
N ALA A 35 6.62 -3.70 0.91
CA ALA A 35 6.25 -4.78 1.82
C ALA A 35 7.25 -5.96 1.77
N GLY A 36 8.14 -5.98 0.79
CA GLY A 36 9.20 -6.98 0.65
C GLY A 36 8.68 -8.40 0.41
N SER A 37 9.48 -9.40 0.80
CA SER A 37 9.16 -10.81 0.55
C SER A 37 7.90 -11.30 1.28
N MET A 38 7.54 -10.65 2.39
CA MET A 38 6.36 -11.02 3.19
C MET A 38 5.06 -10.91 2.39
N ALA A 39 4.99 -10.01 1.40
CA ALA A 39 3.85 -9.94 0.49
C ALA A 39 3.69 -11.25 -0.32
N SER A 40 4.78 -11.81 -0.82
CA SER A 40 4.75 -13.10 -1.52
C SER A 40 4.33 -14.24 -0.59
N GLU A 41 4.79 -14.22 0.66
CA GLU A 41 4.41 -15.20 1.70
C GLU A 41 2.91 -15.12 2.06
N ALA A 42 2.35 -13.92 2.11
CA ALA A 42 0.91 -13.69 2.24
C ALA A 42 0.11 -14.07 0.96
N GLY A 43 0.80 -14.38 -0.14
CA GLY A 43 0.24 -14.92 -1.37
C GLY A 43 -0.08 -13.88 -2.45
N PHE A 44 0.52 -12.70 -2.37
CA PHE A 44 0.50 -11.74 -3.48
C PHE A 44 1.41 -12.21 -4.62
N LYS A 45 0.95 -12.00 -5.86
CA LYS A 45 1.73 -12.29 -7.08
C LYS A 45 2.44 -11.06 -7.63
N TRP A 46 2.01 -9.87 -7.21
CA TRP A 46 2.49 -8.59 -7.70
C TRP A 46 3.17 -7.84 -6.55
N PRO A 47 4.14 -6.95 -6.84
CA PRO A 47 4.78 -6.13 -5.82
C PRO A 47 3.75 -5.32 -5.03
N VAL A 48 3.90 -5.28 -3.71
CA VAL A 48 3.01 -4.56 -2.80
C VAL A 48 3.82 -3.47 -2.09
N ALA A 49 3.28 -2.25 -2.08
CA ALA A 49 3.76 -1.19 -1.20
C ALA A 49 2.62 -0.63 -0.36
N LEU A 50 2.94 -0.07 0.80
CA LEU A 50 2.03 0.65 1.66
C LEU A 50 2.33 2.15 1.55
N THR A 51 1.33 3.02 1.66
CA THR A 51 1.60 4.45 1.88
C THR A 51 2.29 4.64 3.23
N SER A 52 3.09 5.70 3.35
CA SER A 52 3.72 6.07 4.62
C SER A 52 2.72 6.26 5.75
N ALA A 53 1.51 6.74 5.44
CA ALA A 53 0.43 6.90 6.39
C ALA A 53 -0.07 5.54 6.93
N VAL A 54 -0.34 4.57 6.06
CA VAL A 54 -0.73 3.21 6.49
C VAL A 54 0.40 2.55 7.26
N TRP A 55 1.65 2.68 6.78
CA TRP A 55 2.78 2.11 7.51
C TRP A 55 2.91 2.68 8.92
N ALA A 56 2.84 4.00 9.08
CA ALA A 56 2.99 4.65 10.38
C ALA A 56 1.90 4.24 11.37
N ASP A 57 0.67 4.08 10.89
CA ASP A 57 -0.50 3.81 11.72
C ASP A 57 -0.74 2.31 12.00
N CYS A 58 -0.53 1.47 10.99
CA CYS A 58 -0.85 0.05 11.05
C CYS A 58 0.38 -0.84 11.28
N VAL A 59 1.57 -0.49 10.80
CA VAL A 59 2.73 -1.41 10.79
C VAL A 59 3.82 -1.01 11.78
N ALA A 60 4.31 0.23 11.68
CA ALA A 60 5.47 0.71 12.42
C ALA A 60 5.30 0.47 13.91
N TRP A 61 6.30 -0.19 14.52
CA TRP A 61 6.30 -0.46 15.95
C TRP A 61 7.73 -0.66 16.43
N THR A 62 8.17 0.16 17.38
CA THR A 62 9.49 0.10 17.99
C THR A 62 9.39 -0.51 19.39
N GLU A 63 10.56 -0.83 19.98
CA GLU A 63 10.62 -1.24 21.38
C GLU A 63 10.08 -0.15 22.32
N ASP A 64 10.37 1.13 22.03
CA ASP A 64 9.86 2.25 22.83
C ASP A 64 8.33 2.31 22.84
N ASP A 65 7.67 1.98 21.71
CA ASP A 65 6.21 1.88 21.66
C ASP A 65 5.72 0.77 22.60
N SER A 66 6.36 -0.40 22.58
CA SER A 66 6.05 -1.52 23.49
C SER A 66 6.33 -1.21 24.97
N GLN A 67 7.20 -0.25 25.28
CA GLN A 67 7.43 0.22 26.65
C GLN A 67 6.38 1.24 27.10
N GLN A 68 5.83 2.03 26.18
CA GLN A 68 4.80 3.04 26.47
C GLN A 68 3.39 2.45 26.53
N GLN A 69 3.11 1.44 25.70
CA GLN A 69 1.80 0.80 25.57
C GLN A 69 1.92 -0.72 25.44
N VAL A 70 0.89 -1.41 24.90
CA VAL A 70 0.90 -2.88 24.80
C VAL A 70 2.02 -3.38 23.88
N HIS A 71 2.68 -4.48 24.27
CA HIS A 71 3.70 -5.09 23.43
C HIS A 71 3.12 -5.56 22.09
N GLN A 72 3.79 -5.18 20.99
CA GLN A 72 3.51 -5.67 19.64
C GLN A 72 4.82 -5.92 18.88
N ASP A 73 4.74 -6.71 17.82
CA ASP A 73 5.85 -6.98 16.91
C ASP A 73 5.57 -6.35 15.54
N GLN A 74 6.48 -5.52 15.03
CA GLN A 74 6.31 -4.82 13.74
C GLN A 74 6.10 -5.80 12.57
N SER A 75 6.80 -6.95 12.59
CA SER A 75 6.70 -7.94 11.50
C SER A 75 5.35 -8.66 11.53
N GLY A 76 4.83 -8.97 12.73
CA GLY A 76 3.47 -9.47 12.93
C GLY A 76 2.41 -8.48 12.48
N ARG A 77 2.61 -7.18 12.74
CA ARG A 77 1.69 -6.14 12.27
C ARG A 77 1.67 -6.00 10.74
N LEU A 78 2.84 -6.07 10.09
CA LEU A 78 2.92 -6.12 8.63
C LEU A 78 2.21 -7.37 8.08
N TRP A 79 2.41 -8.52 8.73
CA TRP A 79 1.76 -9.76 8.38
C TRP A 79 0.23 -9.63 8.45
N ASP A 80 -0.31 -9.04 9.51
CA ASP A 80 -1.76 -8.86 9.67
C ASP A 80 -2.36 -8.01 8.53
N VAL A 81 -1.69 -6.90 8.15
CA VAL A 81 -2.13 -6.06 7.02
C VAL A 81 -2.15 -6.87 5.72
N LEU A 82 -1.05 -7.56 5.41
CA LEU A 82 -0.91 -8.30 4.15
C LEU A 82 -1.84 -9.50 4.09
N TYR A 83 -1.97 -10.24 5.19
CA TYR A 83 -2.84 -11.40 5.28
C TYR A 83 -4.30 -11.00 5.11
N MET A 84 -4.76 -9.95 5.80
CA MET A 84 -6.13 -9.47 5.70
C MET A 84 -6.45 -8.93 4.30
N ALA A 85 -5.52 -8.22 3.68
CA ALA A 85 -5.66 -7.78 2.29
C ALA A 85 -5.76 -8.96 1.30
N SER A 86 -4.85 -9.95 1.43
CA SER A 86 -4.86 -11.17 0.61
C SER A 86 -6.13 -12.00 0.80
N HIS A 87 -6.60 -12.12 2.05
CA HIS A 87 -7.87 -12.76 2.37
C HIS A 87 -9.03 -12.04 1.69
N ALA A 88 -9.11 -10.71 1.82
CA ALA A 88 -10.18 -9.92 1.23
C ALA A 88 -10.25 -10.09 -0.29
N ILE A 89 -9.10 -10.09 -0.98
CA ILE A 89 -9.02 -10.36 -2.43
C ILE A 89 -9.63 -11.72 -2.77
N ARG A 90 -9.28 -12.78 -2.02
CA ARG A 90 -9.73 -14.15 -2.29
C ARG A 90 -11.21 -14.37 -2.02
N THR A 91 -11.81 -13.56 -1.15
CA THR A 91 -13.23 -13.70 -0.77
C THR A 91 -14.13 -12.62 -1.36
N SER A 92 -13.56 -11.62 -2.04
CA SER A 92 -14.33 -10.63 -2.78
C SER A 92 -15.16 -11.31 -3.87
N GLN A 93 -16.43 -10.92 -3.99
CA GLN A 93 -17.28 -11.28 -5.12
C GLN A 93 -17.20 -10.22 -6.23
N ASP A 94 -16.69 -9.03 -5.88
CA ASP A 94 -16.55 -7.91 -6.80
C ASP A 94 -15.24 -8.02 -7.56
N SER A 95 -15.32 -7.72 -8.86
CA SER A 95 -14.16 -7.55 -9.74
C SER A 95 -13.88 -6.07 -9.92
N GLY A 96 -12.63 -5.66 -9.76
CA GLY A 96 -12.25 -4.25 -9.90
C GLY A 96 -10.75 -4.03 -9.71
N ASP A 97 -10.35 -2.77 -9.86
CA ASP A 97 -9.00 -2.28 -9.59
C ASP A 97 -8.77 -1.90 -8.12
N ARG A 98 -9.84 -1.90 -7.31
CA ARG A 98 -9.82 -1.43 -5.92
C ARG A 98 -10.68 -2.30 -5.01
N LEU A 99 -10.27 -2.39 -3.75
CA LEU A 99 -10.97 -3.15 -2.71
C LEU A 99 -10.79 -2.48 -1.35
N LEU A 100 -11.87 -2.37 -0.57
CA LEU A 100 -11.77 -2.05 0.85
C LEU A 100 -11.66 -3.34 1.66
N PHE A 101 -10.80 -3.34 2.67
CA PHE A 101 -10.67 -4.44 3.61
C PHE A 101 -10.48 -3.91 5.03
N GLN A 102 -10.70 -4.79 6.00
CA GLN A 102 -10.65 -4.42 7.41
C GLN A 102 -9.64 -5.29 8.15
N LEU A 103 -9.02 -4.71 9.17
CA LEU A 103 -8.14 -5.41 10.11
C LEU A 103 -8.31 -4.84 11.51
N TYR A 104 -8.01 -5.65 12.52
CA TYR A 104 -7.85 -5.14 13.87
C TYR A 104 -6.40 -4.71 14.07
N ARG A 105 -6.18 -3.50 14.60
CA ARG A 105 -4.86 -3.00 14.96
C ARG A 105 -4.93 -2.22 16.26
N VAL A 106 -3.86 -2.24 17.04
CA VAL A 106 -3.72 -1.33 18.19
C VAL A 106 -3.15 -0.01 17.68
N ALA A 107 -3.76 1.12 18.04
CA ALA A 107 -3.25 2.43 17.66
C ALA A 107 -1.88 2.73 18.28
N ARG A 108 -0.95 3.26 17.48
CA ARG A 108 0.38 3.67 17.92
C ARG A 108 0.32 5.11 18.47
N ASP A 109 -0.41 5.31 19.56
CA ASP A 109 -0.69 6.61 20.19
C ASP A 109 -0.04 6.76 21.58
N GLY A 110 0.74 5.77 22.01
CA GLY A 110 1.44 5.76 23.29
C GLY A 110 0.59 5.35 24.48
N HIS A 111 -0.70 5.03 24.31
CA HIS A 111 -1.57 4.65 25.43
C HIS A 111 -2.58 3.53 25.14
N SER A 112 -2.91 3.27 23.88
CA SER A 112 -3.90 2.27 23.49
C SER A 112 -3.39 0.85 23.71
N THR A 113 -4.26 0.00 24.26
CA THR A 113 -3.95 -1.40 24.57
C THR A 113 -4.87 -2.39 23.87
N GLU A 114 -6.03 -1.93 23.41
CA GLU A 114 -7.02 -2.75 22.72
C GLU A 114 -6.93 -2.56 21.21
N ALA A 115 -7.15 -3.66 20.48
CA ALA A 115 -7.19 -3.62 19.03
C ALA A 115 -8.55 -3.08 18.58
N VAL A 116 -8.53 -2.11 17.66
CA VAL A 116 -9.71 -1.51 17.06
C VAL A 116 -9.81 -1.89 15.58
N LEU A 117 -11.03 -2.02 15.09
CA LEU A 117 -11.27 -2.32 13.68
C LEU A 117 -10.97 -1.07 12.86
N ASP A 118 -10.08 -1.22 11.88
CA ASP A 118 -9.72 -0.19 10.93
C ASP A 118 -10.05 -0.63 9.50
N THR A 119 -10.23 0.34 8.60
CA THR A 119 -10.54 0.08 7.19
C THR A 119 -9.45 0.67 6.29
N LEU A 120 -8.88 -0.18 5.45
CA LEU A 120 -7.88 0.20 4.46
C LEU A 120 -8.41 -0.04 3.04
N LYS A 121 -7.78 0.62 2.08
CA LYS A 121 -8.02 0.47 0.65
C LYS A 121 -6.80 -0.17 0.00
N LEU A 122 -7.05 -1.08 -0.91
CA LEU A 122 -6.05 -1.64 -1.82
C LEU A 122 -6.42 -1.23 -3.24
N ILE A 123 -5.43 -0.81 -4.02
CA ILE A 123 -5.56 -0.49 -5.45
C ILE A 123 -4.50 -1.26 -6.25
N ILE A 124 -4.88 -1.71 -7.44
CA ILE A 124 -3.99 -2.25 -8.47
C ILE A 124 -3.85 -1.22 -9.59
N GLY A 125 -2.61 -0.94 -10.00
CA GLY A 125 -2.31 -0.01 -11.09
C GLY A 125 -1.02 -0.37 -11.82
N PRO A 126 -0.64 0.41 -12.85
CA PRO A 126 0.64 0.24 -13.54
C PRO A 126 1.81 0.75 -12.67
N GLY A 127 2.89 -0.01 -12.65
CA GLY A 127 4.21 0.41 -12.16
C GLY A 127 4.99 1.18 -13.22
N ASP A 128 6.28 1.40 -12.95
CA ASP A 128 7.14 2.27 -13.77
C ASP A 128 7.38 1.74 -15.18
N ALA A 129 7.31 0.41 -15.38
CA ALA A 129 7.39 -0.23 -16.68
C ALA A 129 6.03 -0.79 -17.15
N GLY A 130 4.92 -0.36 -16.53
CA GLY A 130 3.57 -0.82 -16.85
C GLY A 130 3.22 -2.20 -16.30
N GLU A 131 4.08 -2.81 -15.49
CA GLU A 131 3.78 -4.03 -14.75
C GLU A 131 2.69 -3.78 -13.69
N PRO A 132 1.85 -4.76 -13.37
CA PRO A 132 0.87 -4.58 -12.31
C PRO A 132 1.55 -4.48 -10.95
N VAL A 133 1.19 -3.45 -10.19
CA VAL A 133 1.62 -3.23 -8.80
C VAL A 133 0.41 -3.00 -7.92
N ILE A 134 0.58 -3.31 -6.64
CA ILE A 134 -0.44 -3.13 -5.60
C ILE A 134 0.02 -2.04 -4.65
N THR A 135 -0.89 -1.14 -4.29
CA THR A 135 -0.70 -0.16 -3.22
C THR A 135 -1.79 -0.36 -2.17
N ILE A 136 -1.40 -0.41 -0.90
CA ILE A 136 -2.30 -0.37 0.26
C ILE A 136 -2.23 1.04 0.86
N LEU A 137 -3.38 1.65 1.05
CA LEU A 137 -3.54 3.06 1.38
C LEU A 137 -4.77 3.28 2.28
N LEU A 138 -4.90 4.46 2.86
CA LEU A 138 -6.10 4.86 3.58
C LEU A 138 -7.30 4.99 2.62
N PRO A 139 -8.54 4.88 3.10
CA PRO A 139 -9.72 4.92 2.22
C PRO A 139 -9.85 6.19 1.37
N HIS A 140 -9.32 7.31 1.86
CA HIS A 140 -9.41 8.64 1.26
C HIS A 140 -8.18 9.05 0.44
N GLU A 141 -7.07 8.31 0.53
CA GLU A 141 -5.92 8.49 -0.37
C GLU A 141 -6.26 7.91 -1.74
N ASP A 142 -5.62 8.33 -2.84
CA ASP A 142 -5.86 7.77 -4.18
C ASP A 142 -4.56 7.35 -4.88
#